data_AF-A0A966MPU2-F1
#
_entry.id   AF-A0A966MPU2-F1
#
_cell.length_a   1.000
_cell.length_b   1.000
_cell.length_c   1.000
_cell.angle_alpha   90.00
_cell.angle_beta   90.00
_cell.angle_gamma   90.00
#
_symmetry.space_group_name_H-M   'P 1'
#
loop_
_entity.id
_entity.type
_entity.pdbx_description
1 polymer ?
#
loop_
_entity_poly.entity_id
_entity_poly.type
_entity_poly.pdbx_seq_one_letter_code
_entity_poly.pdbx_strand_id
1 'polypeptide(L)'
;GMIVMEELRIADGFNLAEMSEADRIHVMVEAKKIAFEDRYRILGDPEHIDINLEEILSEPYIAEKRAGIDLGQANTTHSRYPTEGSDTTYFLVADRDGNAVSWIQSVFHGFGASWAIPDTGIIMNNRLTGFSLHKNSPNLIAPGKRPAHTLNAWIATRRDGSLALVGGTPGANIQVQTNFQLIVNAIDLGMNPQENAEAPRWQHLAKPGSSSDLENFDGVLQVENRVSFEVQSELKKRGHDLQELPPYGHGSAVQLLEVTPDGTFIAGSDPRAEGHAAGI
;
A
#
# COMPACT_ATOMS: atom_id res chain seq x y z
N GLY A 1 -3.08 6.58 3.22
CA GLY A 1 -2.32 7.32 4.23
C GLY A 1 -2.28 6.57 5.53
N MET A 2 -3.30 6.76 6.38
CA MET A 2 -3.36 6.20 7.74
C MET A 2 -3.13 4.68 7.85
N ILE A 3 -3.58 3.90 6.86
CA ILE A 3 -3.48 2.44 6.89
C ILE A 3 -2.03 1.97 6.87
N VAL A 4 -1.14 2.62 6.10
CA VAL A 4 0.30 2.33 6.15
C VAL A 4 0.88 2.62 7.54
N MET A 5 0.42 3.68 8.20
CA MET A 5 0.91 4.02 9.54
C MET A 5 0.46 2.97 10.57
N GLU A 6 -0.77 2.49 10.46
CA GLU A 6 -1.30 1.41 11.29
C GLU A 6 -0.55 0.09 11.06
N GLU A 7 -0.35 -0.30 9.79
CA GLU A 7 0.45 -1.46 9.40
C GLU A 7 1.87 -1.41 10.02
N LEU A 8 2.55 -0.27 9.87
CA LEU A 8 3.88 -0.04 10.45
C LEU A 8 3.86 -0.13 11.98
N ARG A 9 2.88 0.50 12.65
CA ARG A 9 2.78 0.49 14.12
C ARG A 9 2.48 -0.89 14.67
N ILE A 10 1.63 -1.68 14.01
CA ILE A 10 1.39 -3.08 14.38
C ILE A 10 2.71 -3.86 14.25
N ALA A 11 3.41 -3.70 13.14
CA ALA A 11 4.64 -4.42 12.84
C ALA A 11 5.85 -4.01 13.72
N ASP A 12 5.89 -2.79 14.23
CA ASP A 12 6.96 -2.23 15.09
C ASP A 12 7.20 -3.03 16.39
N GLY A 13 6.24 -3.86 16.82
CA GLY A 13 6.43 -4.77 17.96
C GLY A 13 7.20 -6.05 17.63
N PHE A 14 7.63 -6.23 16.38
CA PHE A 14 8.36 -7.39 15.91
C PHE A 14 9.73 -6.95 15.36
N ASN A 15 10.78 -7.74 15.62
CA ASN A 15 12.10 -7.48 15.05
C ASN A 15 12.18 -8.03 13.61
N LEU A 16 11.64 -7.28 12.64
CA LEU A 16 11.54 -7.71 11.24
C LEU A 16 12.89 -7.96 10.56
N ALA A 17 13.95 -7.28 11.02
CA ALA A 17 15.31 -7.43 10.49
C ALA A 17 15.91 -8.82 10.80
N GLU A 18 15.64 -9.35 11.99
CA GLU A 18 16.15 -10.66 12.45
C GLU A 18 15.22 -11.83 12.08
N MET A 19 14.03 -11.55 11.56
CA MET A 19 13.09 -12.57 11.12
C MET A 19 13.53 -13.24 9.83
N SER A 20 13.18 -14.53 9.70
CA SER A 20 13.23 -15.18 8.38
C SER A 20 12.29 -14.45 7.41
N GLU A 21 12.56 -14.54 6.12
CA GLU A 21 11.70 -13.90 5.10
C GLU A 21 10.25 -14.39 5.19
N ALA A 22 10.04 -15.68 5.50
CA ALA A 22 8.71 -16.25 5.69
C ALA A 22 7.98 -15.66 6.92
N ASP A 23 8.69 -15.51 8.05
CA ASP A 23 8.13 -14.88 9.26
C ASP A 23 7.78 -13.42 9.01
N ARG A 24 8.69 -12.68 8.38
CA ARG A 24 8.48 -11.27 8.06
C ARG A 24 7.29 -11.08 7.13
N ILE A 25 7.21 -11.83 6.02
CA ILE A 25 6.06 -11.76 5.11
C ILE A 25 4.77 -12.13 5.85
N HIS A 26 4.78 -13.20 6.66
CA HIS A 26 3.60 -13.60 7.42
C HIS A 26 3.13 -12.47 8.36
N VAL A 27 4.00 -11.92 9.21
CA VAL A 27 3.67 -10.84 10.14
C VAL A 27 3.13 -9.62 9.40
N MET A 28 3.77 -9.23 8.30
CA MET A 28 3.36 -8.06 7.53
C MET A 28 2.00 -8.28 6.84
N VAL A 29 1.73 -9.49 6.32
CA VAL A 29 0.43 -9.84 5.74
C VAL A 29 -0.67 -9.81 6.81
N GLU A 30 -0.42 -10.34 8.00
CA GLU A 30 -1.40 -10.32 9.10
C GLU A 30 -1.66 -8.91 9.61
N ALA A 31 -0.60 -8.10 9.80
CA ALA A 31 -0.73 -6.68 10.15
C ALA A 31 -1.57 -5.91 9.12
N LYS A 32 -1.32 -6.17 7.82
CA LYS A 32 -2.11 -5.63 6.71
C LYS A 32 -3.58 -6.05 6.77
N LYS A 33 -3.87 -7.33 7.05
CA LYS A 33 -5.26 -7.80 7.16
C LYS A 33 -6.01 -7.04 8.25
N ILE A 34 -5.38 -6.88 9.42
CA ILE A 34 -5.95 -6.16 10.56
C ILE A 34 -6.16 -4.67 10.23
N ALA A 35 -5.15 -3.98 9.70
CA ALA A 35 -5.30 -2.57 9.33
C ALA A 35 -6.38 -2.34 8.24
N PHE A 36 -6.56 -3.30 7.33
CA PHE A 36 -7.62 -3.23 6.32
C PHE A 36 -9.02 -3.43 6.92
N GLU A 37 -9.19 -4.15 8.02
CA GLU A 37 -10.48 -4.19 8.73
C GLU A 37 -10.87 -2.81 9.23
N ASP A 38 -9.91 -2.08 9.80
CA ASP A 38 -10.14 -0.72 10.25
C ASP A 38 -10.36 0.24 9.10
N ARG A 39 -9.62 0.08 7.99
CA ARG A 39 -9.93 0.76 6.72
C ARG A 39 -11.41 0.65 6.36
N TYR A 40 -12.02 -0.53 6.41
CA TYR A 40 -13.44 -0.67 6.06
C TYR A 40 -14.39 -0.04 7.06
N ARG A 41 -14.02 -0.06 8.34
CA ARG A 41 -14.85 0.46 9.43
C ARG A 41 -14.93 1.98 9.43
N ILE A 42 -13.85 2.67 9.05
CA ILE A 42 -13.71 4.11 9.30
C ILE A 42 -13.37 4.96 8.08
N LEU A 43 -12.89 4.37 6.98
CA LEU A 43 -12.38 5.18 5.86
C LEU A 43 -13.51 6.02 5.25
N GLY A 44 -13.28 7.33 5.19
CA GLY A 44 -14.19 8.30 4.59
C GLY A 44 -13.62 9.70 4.73
N ASP A 45 -14.42 10.71 4.37
CA ASP A 45 -13.99 12.11 4.37
C ASP A 45 -13.90 12.68 5.80
N PRO A 46 -12.72 13.04 6.31
CA PRO A 46 -12.56 13.58 7.67
C PRO A 46 -13.27 14.92 7.90
N GLU A 47 -13.70 15.63 6.85
CA GLU A 47 -14.54 16.82 6.99
C GLU A 47 -16.01 16.48 7.29
N HIS A 48 -16.39 15.19 7.16
CA HIS A 48 -17.76 14.71 7.31
C HIS A 48 -17.93 13.61 8.37
N ILE A 49 -16.85 12.94 8.76
CA ILE A 49 -16.85 11.88 9.76
C ILE A 49 -15.70 12.07 10.74
N ASP A 50 -15.87 11.57 11.96
CA ASP A 50 -14.77 11.41 12.90
C ASP A 50 -14.13 10.03 12.71
N ILE A 51 -12.89 10.02 12.23
CA ILE A 51 -12.08 8.82 12.02
C ILE A 51 -11.34 8.38 13.30
N ASN A 52 -11.29 9.22 14.33
CA ASN A 52 -10.54 9.04 15.58
C ASN A 52 -9.13 8.45 15.38
N LEU A 53 -8.30 9.12 14.57
CA LEU A 53 -6.94 8.68 14.26
C LEU A 53 -6.06 8.52 15.51
N GLU A 54 -6.30 9.33 16.54
CA GLU A 54 -5.56 9.27 17.79
C GLU A 54 -5.76 7.93 18.51
N GLU A 55 -6.98 7.41 18.53
CA GLU A 55 -7.29 6.10 19.12
C GLU A 55 -6.67 4.96 18.31
N ILE A 56 -6.84 4.95 16.99
CA ILE A 56 -6.36 3.85 16.13
C ILE A 56 -4.84 3.76 16.13
N LEU A 57 -4.15 4.90 16.20
CA LEU A 57 -2.70 4.94 16.29
C LEU A 57 -2.20 4.97 17.75
N SER A 58 -3.08 4.81 18.73
CA SER A 58 -2.68 4.76 20.14
C SER A 58 -1.99 3.43 20.46
N GLU A 59 -1.07 3.44 21.43
CA GLU A 59 -0.38 2.22 21.82
C GLU A 59 -1.30 1.12 22.38
N PRO A 60 -2.32 1.43 23.22
CA PRO A 60 -3.26 0.39 23.68
C PRO A 60 -3.99 -0.30 22.52
N TYR A 61 -4.44 0.47 21.53
CA TYR A 61 -5.13 -0.08 20.36
C TYR A 61 -4.21 -0.93 19.50
N ILE A 62 -3.04 -0.40 19.16
CA ILE A 62 -2.04 -1.12 18.35
C ILE A 62 -1.58 -2.40 19.06
N ALA A 63 -1.39 -2.37 20.38
CA ALA A 63 -1.02 -3.55 21.16
C ALA A 63 -2.12 -4.63 21.12
N GLU A 64 -3.40 -4.24 21.23
CA GLU A 64 -4.54 -5.14 21.07
C GLU A 64 -4.54 -5.79 19.67
N LYS A 65 -4.40 -4.98 18.62
CA LYS A 65 -4.32 -5.46 17.23
C LYS A 65 -3.16 -6.42 17.01
N ARG A 66 -1.97 -6.05 17.48
CA ARG A 66 -0.75 -6.85 17.39
C ARG A 66 -0.90 -8.21 18.08
N ALA A 67 -1.58 -8.25 19.23
CA ALA A 67 -1.84 -9.49 19.96
C ALA A 67 -2.75 -10.47 19.19
N GLY A 68 -3.48 -10.00 18.18
CA GLY A 68 -4.27 -10.83 17.27
C GLY A 68 -3.45 -11.59 16.21
N ILE A 69 -2.15 -11.33 16.09
CA ILE A 69 -1.26 -12.02 15.13
C ILE A 69 -0.75 -13.32 15.74
N ASP A 70 -1.13 -14.46 15.15
CA ASP A 70 -0.56 -15.77 15.47
C ASP A 70 0.58 -16.10 14.49
N LEU A 71 1.82 -16.12 14.99
CA LEU A 71 3.03 -16.36 14.18
C LEU A 71 3.03 -17.71 13.43
N GLY A 72 2.27 -18.69 13.91
CA GLY A 72 2.19 -20.03 13.35
C GLY A 72 0.99 -20.25 12.41
N GLN A 73 0.02 -19.35 12.40
CA GLN A 73 -1.27 -19.56 11.73
C GLN A 73 -1.81 -18.27 11.12
N ALA A 74 -2.04 -18.29 9.80
CA ALA A 74 -2.68 -17.20 9.09
C ALA A 74 -4.14 -17.04 9.52
N ASN A 75 -4.57 -15.79 9.74
CA ASN A 75 -5.97 -15.47 9.92
C ASN A 75 -6.70 -15.59 8.58
N THR A 76 -7.69 -16.48 8.53
CA THR A 76 -8.54 -16.74 7.37
C THR A 76 -9.94 -16.12 7.50
N THR A 77 -10.17 -15.30 8.53
CA THR A 77 -11.46 -14.62 8.72
C THR A 77 -11.72 -13.66 7.56
N HIS A 78 -12.91 -13.76 6.99
CA HIS A 78 -13.28 -13.09 5.75
C HIS A 78 -13.63 -11.62 6.01
N SER A 79 -12.74 -10.71 5.59
CA SER A 79 -13.00 -9.27 5.58
C SER A 79 -13.49 -8.84 4.19
N ARG A 80 -14.50 -7.96 4.14
CA ARG A 80 -15.11 -7.54 2.87
C ARG A 80 -14.17 -6.60 2.12
N TYR A 81 -13.72 -6.98 0.93
CA TYR A 81 -12.92 -6.12 0.06
C TYR A 81 -13.82 -5.45 -1.01
N PRO A 82 -13.85 -4.11 -1.12
CA PRO A 82 -14.40 -3.44 -2.29
C PRO A 82 -13.37 -3.45 -3.42
N THR A 83 -13.89 -3.55 -4.64
CA THR A 83 -13.14 -3.30 -5.87
C THR A 83 -12.82 -1.82 -6.01
N GLU A 84 -11.59 -1.50 -6.43
CA GLU A 84 -11.13 -0.13 -6.62
C GLU A 84 -10.29 -0.01 -7.91
N GLY A 85 -10.31 1.18 -8.53
CA GLY A 85 -9.68 1.43 -9.82
C GLY A 85 -8.14 1.42 -9.80
N SER A 86 -7.56 0.86 -10.86
CA SER A 86 -6.13 0.57 -11.07
C SER A 86 -5.27 1.72 -11.59
N ASP A 87 -5.87 2.74 -12.19
CA ASP A 87 -5.13 3.66 -13.06
C ASP A 87 -4.65 4.89 -12.31
N THR A 88 -3.37 4.84 -11.94
CA THR A 88 -2.69 5.84 -11.14
C THR A 88 -1.27 6.01 -11.69
N THR A 89 -0.73 7.22 -11.58
CA THR A 89 0.69 7.47 -11.84
C THR A 89 1.32 8.14 -10.61
N TYR A 90 2.58 7.83 -10.37
CA TYR A 90 3.39 8.36 -9.28
C TYR A 90 4.69 8.91 -9.84
N PHE A 91 5.15 10.04 -9.29
CA PHE A 91 6.49 10.54 -9.51
C PHE A 91 7.00 11.24 -8.24
N LEU A 92 8.31 11.39 -8.17
CA LEU A 92 8.96 12.18 -7.13
C LEU A 92 10.00 13.11 -7.74
N VAL A 93 10.28 14.20 -7.04
CA VAL A 93 11.34 15.16 -7.37
C VAL A 93 11.98 15.61 -6.07
N ALA A 94 13.30 15.72 -6.05
CA ALA A 94 14.03 16.40 -4.98
C ALA A 94 15.06 17.35 -5.59
N ASP A 95 15.39 18.43 -4.88
CA ASP A 95 16.36 19.42 -5.33
C ASP A 95 17.45 19.68 -4.29
N ARG A 96 18.51 20.36 -4.74
CA ARG A 96 19.69 20.72 -3.94
C ARG A 96 19.38 21.65 -2.76
N ASP A 97 18.23 22.33 -2.77
CA ASP A 97 17.83 23.26 -1.72
C ASP A 97 17.10 22.52 -0.59
N GLY A 98 16.98 21.18 -0.70
CA GLY A 98 16.37 20.30 0.28
C GLY A 98 14.86 20.15 0.11
N ASN A 99 14.28 20.64 -0.99
CA ASN A 99 12.88 20.41 -1.28
C ASN A 99 12.68 18.98 -1.82
N ALA A 100 11.55 18.37 -1.46
CA ALA A 100 11.11 17.12 -2.07
C ALA A 100 9.60 17.09 -2.26
N VAL A 101 9.18 16.45 -3.33
CA VAL A 101 7.78 16.23 -3.69
C VAL A 101 7.57 14.74 -3.90
N SER A 102 6.58 14.19 -3.20
CA SER A 102 6.07 12.83 -3.39
C SER A 102 4.67 12.96 -4.00
N TRP A 103 4.52 12.79 -5.31
CA TRP A 103 3.31 13.13 -6.03
C TRP A 103 2.61 11.93 -6.63
N ILE A 104 1.33 11.79 -6.31
CA ILE A 104 0.48 10.75 -6.86
C ILE A 104 -0.80 11.35 -7.43
N GLN A 105 -1.19 10.92 -8.64
CA GLN A 105 -2.41 11.39 -9.30
C GLN A 105 -3.09 10.29 -10.09
N SER A 106 -4.40 10.42 -10.27
CA SER A 106 -5.22 9.34 -10.82
C SER A 106 -6.58 9.86 -11.30
N VAL A 107 -7.05 9.30 -12.41
CA VAL A 107 -8.44 9.41 -12.89
C VAL A 107 -9.37 8.31 -12.33
N PHE A 108 -8.85 7.51 -11.39
CA PHE A 108 -9.39 6.30 -10.76
C PHE A 108 -9.31 5.03 -11.62
N HIS A 109 -10.24 4.84 -12.55
CA HIS A 109 -10.13 3.76 -13.54
C HIS A 109 -9.51 4.27 -14.84
N GLY A 110 -9.05 3.37 -15.70
CA GLY A 110 -8.48 3.70 -17.01
C GLY A 110 -9.44 4.58 -17.81
N PHE A 111 -8.93 5.70 -18.31
CA PHE A 111 -9.72 6.75 -18.98
C PHE A 111 -10.84 7.38 -18.13
N GLY A 112 -10.85 7.17 -16.81
CA GLY A 112 -11.77 7.77 -15.87
C GLY A 112 -13.24 7.50 -16.20
N ALA A 113 -14.02 8.55 -16.40
CA ALA A 113 -15.42 8.48 -16.80
C ALA A 113 -15.60 8.14 -18.29
N SER A 114 -14.52 7.94 -19.04
CA SER A 114 -14.52 7.83 -20.50
C SER A 114 -15.22 9.02 -21.18
N TRP A 115 -15.18 10.18 -20.53
CA TRP A 115 -15.75 11.43 -21.01
C TRP A 115 -14.68 12.51 -21.02
N ALA A 116 -14.43 13.05 -22.20
CA ALA A 116 -13.54 14.20 -22.38
C ALA A 116 -14.37 15.46 -22.57
N ILE A 117 -13.94 16.56 -21.95
CA ILE A 117 -14.56 17.86 -22.18
C ILE A 117 -14.30 18.25 -23.65
N PRO A 118 -15.34 18.56 -24.46
CA PRO A 118 -15.20 18.87 -25.87
C PRO A 118 -14.11 19.92 -26.14
N ASP A 119 -13.32 19.69 -27.18
CA ASP A 119 -12.25 20.59 -27.66
C ASP A 119 -11.08 20.85 -26.70
N THR A 120 -11.03 20.20 -25.52
CA THR A 120 -9.95 20.44 -24.53
C THR A 120 -8.95 19.29 -24.40
N GLY A 121 -9.34 18.06 -24.75
CA GLY A 121 -8.56 16.85 -24.44
C GLY A 121 -8.52 16.47 -22.95
N ILE A 122 -9.25 17.19 -22.08
CA ILE A 122 -9.31 16.91 -20.64
C ILE A 122 -10.28 15.76 -20.38
N ILE A 123 -9.76 14.63 -19.93
CA ILE A 123 -10.57 13.47 -19.52
C ILE A 123 -11.01 13.65 -18.07
N MET A 124 -12.30 13.47 -17.82
CA MET A 124 -12.86 13.52 -16.48
C MET A 124 -12.63 12.20 -15.73
N ASN A 125 -12.27 12.30 -14.45
CA ASN A 125 -12.14 11.14 -13.57
C ASN A 125 -13.52 10.52 -13.29
N ASN A 126 -13.53 9.26 -12.84
CA ASN A 126 -14.74 8.61 -12.29
C ASN A 126 -14.60 8.36 -10.78
N ARG A 127 -13.86 9.20 -10.05
CA ARG A 127 -13.50 8.98 -8.63
C ARG A 127 -14.71 8.84 -7.70
N LEU A 128 -15.86 9.40 -8.07
CA LEU A 128 -17.10 9.26 -7.28
C LEU A 128 -17.59 7.80 -7.17
N THR A 129 -17.13 6.88 -8.02
CA THR A 129 -17.43 5.45 -7.86
C THR A 129 -16.73 4.82 -6.65
N GLY A 130 -15.78 5.54 -6.03
CA GLY A 130 -15.18 5.14 -4.76
C GLY A 130 -16.09 5.33 -3.54
N PHE A 131 -17.29 5.91 -3.68
CA PHE A 131 -18.27 5.98 -2.58
C PHE A 131 -18.98 4.65 -2.34
N SER A 132 -19.37 4.42 -1.10
CA SER A 132 -20.34 3.39 -0.74
C SER A 132 -21.77 3.88 -0.95
N LEU A 133 -22.67 2.97 -1.31
CA LEU A 133 -24.13 3.21 -1.30
C LEU A 133 -24.81 2.61 -0.06
N HIS A 134 -24.04 1.99 0.84
CA HIS A 134 -24.58 1.44 2.09
C HIS A 134 -24.79 2.55 3.11
N LYS A 135 -26.02 2.68 3.62
CA LYS A 135 -26.44 3.79 4.51
C LYS A 135 -25.58 3.93 5.78
N ASN A 136 -25.01 2.83 6.27
CA ASN A 136 -24.20 2.82 7.49
C ASN A 136 -22.70 2.96 7.21
N SER A 137 -22.28 3.11 5.95
CA SER A 137 -20.87 3.26 5.62
C SER A 137 -20.38 4.67 5.97
N PRO A 138 -19.19 4.81 6.61
CA PRO A 138 -18.53 6.10 6.77
C PRO A 138 -18.23 6.77 5.42
N ASN A 139 -18.16 5.99 4.35
CA ASN A 139 -17.94 6.43 2.98
C ASN A 139 -19.24 6.51 2.16
N LEU A 140 -20.40 6.72 2.79
CA LEU A 140 -21.64 7.00 2.07
C LEU A 140 -21.52 8.32 1.27
N ILE A 141 -22.02 8.33 0.03
CA ILE A 141 -22.06 9.51 -0.83
C ILE A 141 -22.86 10.67 -0.20
N ALA A 142 -22.30 11.89 -0.27
CA ALA A 142 -22.96 13.12 0.17
C ALA A 142 -22.46 14.34 -0.63
N PRO A 143 -23.26 15.42 -0.78
CA PRO A 143 -22.81 16.66 -1.41
C PRO A 143 -21.61 17.28 -0.67
N GLY A 144 -20.60 17.74 -1.40
CA GLY A 144 -19.39 18.35 -0.83
C GLY A 144 -18.39 17.35 -0.22
N LYS A 145 -18.80 16.09 -0.06
CA LYS A 145 -17.94 15.02 0.46
C LYS A 145 -17.00 14.50 -0.62
N ARG A 146 -15.79 14.12 -0.22
CA ARG A 146 -14.81 13.42 -1.04
C ARG A 146 -14.94 11.91 -0.81
N PRO A 147 -14.88 11.09 -1.87
CA PRO A 147 -14.86 9.64 -1.69
C PRO A 147 -13.55 9.21 -1.03
N ALA A 148 -13.58 8.07 -0.35
CA ALA A 148 -12.36 7.42 0.12
C ALA A 148 -11.31 7.34 -1.01
N HIS A 149 -10.07 7.72 -0.70
CA HIS A 149 -8.97 7.68 -1.64
C HIS A 149 -8.00 6.55 -1.33
N THR A 150 -7.61 5.86 -2.40
CA THR A 150 -6.53 4.87 -2.44
C THR A 150 -5.14 5.48 -2.46
N LEU A 151 -5.09 6.73 -2.93
CA LEU A 151 -3.86 7.43 -3.25
C LEU A 151 -2.99 7.58 -2.00
N ASN A 152 -1.80 6.98 -2.06
CA ASN A 152 -0.85 7.03 -0.97
C ASN A 152 0.57 7.23 -1.50
N ALA A 153 1.07 8.45 -1.29
CA ALA A 153 2.47 8.82 -1.39
C ALA A 153 3.04 9.02 0.03
N TRP A 154 4.35 8.85 0.20
CA TRP A 154 5.00 9.00 1.50
C TRP A 154 6.35 9.70 1.41
N ILE A 155 6.73 10.28 2.54
CA ILE A 155 8.04 10.88 2.82
C ILE A 155 8.40 10.46 4.24
N ALA A 156 9.64 10.01 4.45
CA ALA A 156 10.17 9.76 5.79
C ALA A 156 11.28 10.77 6.09
N THR A 157 11.28 11.25 7.33
CA THR A 157 12.32 12.12 7.87
C THR A 157 13.13 11.37 8.92
N ARG A 158 14.38 11.79 9.12
CA ARG A 158 15.14 11.41 10.31
C ARG A 158 14.53 12.05 11.55
N ARG A 159 14.98 11.59 12.72
CA ARG A 159 14.55 12.16 14.01
C ARG A 159 14.87 13.65 14.17
N ASP A 160 15.88 14.14 13.47
CA ASP A 160 16.24 15.57 13.45
C ASP A 160 15.39 16.41 12.46
N GLY A 161 14.44 15.77 11.77
CA GLY A 161 13.57 16.40 10.77
C GLY A 161 14.15 16.47 9.36
N SER A 162 15.40 16.06 9.14
CA SER A 162 16.00 16.05 7.79
C SER A 162 15.35 14.99 6.89
N LEU A 163 15.25 15.29 5.60
CA LEU A 163 14.71 14.37 4.59
C LEU A 163 15.55 13.10 4.50
N ALA A 164 14.94 11.94 4.65
CA ALA A 164 15.62 10.64 4.57
C ALA A 164 15.21 9.87 3.31
N LEU A 165 13.91 9.67 3.14
CA LEU A 165 13.36 8.80 2.09
C LEU A 165 12.13 9.46 1.46
N VAL A 166 11.97 9.27 0.15
CA VAL A 166 10.76 9.65 -0.59
C VAL A 166 10.33 8.46 -1.41
N GLY A 167 9.04 8.15 -1.40
CA GLY A 167 8.56 7.03 -2.18
C GLY A 167 7.06 6.98 -2.34
N GLY A 168 6.66 6.09 -3.25
CA GLY A 168 5.27 5.86 -3.57
C GLY A 168 5.14 4.93 -4.76
N THR A 169 3.89 4.58 -5.03
CA THR A 169 3.54 3.64 -6.10
C THR A 169 2.10 3.88 -6.54
N PRO A 170 1.79 3.68 -7.83
CA PRO A 170 0.42 3.45 -8.26
C PRO A 170 -0.07 2.04 -7.86
N GLY A 171 -1.33 1.73 -8.19
CA GLY A 171 -1.91 0.38 -8.04
C GLY A 171 -3.04 0.28 -7.02
N ALA A 172 -4.10 1.09 -7.11
CA ALA A 172 -5.34 0.86 -6.34
C ALA A 172 -5.16 0.44 -4.86
N ASN A 173 -5.77 -0.68 -4.47
CA ASN A 173 -5.69 -1.36 -3.19
C ASN A 173 -4.29 -1.84 -2.80
N ILE A 174 -3.40 -2.06 -3.77
CA ILE A 174 -2.07 -2.61 -3.50
C ILE A 174 -1.08 -1.51 -3.06
N GLN A 175 -1.44 -0.22 -3.19
CA GLN A 175 -0.57 0.91 -2.86
C GLN A 175 -0.08 0.88 -1.41
N VAL A 176 -0.99 0.74 -0.46
CA VAL A 176 -0.65 0.80 0.98
C VAL A 176 0.24 -0.37 1.40
N GLN A 177 -0.13 -1.60 1.03
CA GLN A 177 0.69 -2.79 1.34
C GLN A 177 2.03 -2.80 0.60
N THR A 178 2.11 -2.17 -0.58
CA THR A 178 3.39 -2.00 -1.29
C THR A 178 4.25 -0.97 -0.57
N ASN A 179 3.70 0.20 -0.23
CA ASN A 179 4.43 1.21 0.53
C ASN A 179 4.90 0.68 1.88
N PHE A 180 4.11 -0.17 2.55
CA PHE A 180 4.52 -0.86 3.76
C PHE A 180 5.75 -1.75 3.52
N GLN A 181 5.74 -2.58 2.47
CA GLN A 181 6.91 -3.37 2.06
C GLN A 181 8.14 -2.47 1.77
N LEU A 182 7.94 -1.39 1.01
CA LEU A 182 9.02 -0.47 0.64
C LEU A 182 9.66 0.20 1.86
N ILE A 183 8.85 0.62 2.84
CA ILE A 183 9.33 1.27 4.05
C ILE A 183 10.11 0.27 4.92
N VAL A 184 9.59 -0.95 5.13
CA VAL A 184 10.29 -2.01 5.87
C VAL A 184 11.61 -2.40 5.19
N ASN A 185 11.60 -2.56 3.87
CA ASN A 185 12.81 -2.88 3.11
C ASN A 185 13.89 -1.80 3.26
N ALA A 186 13.52 -0.52 3.25
CA ALA A 186 14.47 0.58 3.40
C ALA A 186 14.98 0.72 4.85
N ILE A 187 14.08 0.63 5.85
CA ILE A 187 14.41 0.93 7.24
C ILE A 187 14.93 -0.30 8.00
N ASP A 188 14.22 -1.43 7.94
CA ASP A 188 14.56 -2.63 8.69
C ASP A 188 15.60 -3.49 7.95
N LEU A 189 15.53 -3.54 6.61
CA LEU A 189 16.42 -4.39 5.81
C LEU A 189 17.59 -3.64 5.19
N GLY A 190 17.60 -2.29 5.28
CA GLY A 190 18.70 -1.46 4.78
C GLY A 190 18.89 -1.50 3.27
N MET A 191 17.86 -1.86 2.51
CA MET A 191 17.94 -1.91 1.05
C MET A 191 18.03 -0.51 0.47
N ASN A 192 18.97 -0.33 -0.47
CA ASN A 192 19.04 0.91 -1.25
C ASN A 192 17.81 1.05 -2.18
N PRO A 193 17.53 2.26 -2.73
CA PRO A 193 16.35 2.51 -3.56
C PRO A 193 16.16 1.55 -4.74
N GLN A 194 17.21 1.18 -5.49
CA GLN A 194 17.05 0.29 -6.65
C GLN A 194 16.85 -1.16 -6.21
N GLU A 195 17.62 -1.63 -5.21
CA GLU A 195 17.44 -2.96 -4.63
C GLU A 195 16.02 -3.15 -4.08
N ASN A 196 15.49 -2.14 -3.39
CA ASN A 196 14.13 -2.15 -2.87
C ASN A 196 13.06 -2.10 -3.99
N ALA A 197 13.31 -1.33 -5.05
CA ALA A 197 12.44 -1.29 -6.22
C ALA A 197 12.37 -2.66 -6.93
N GLU A 198 13.48 -3.41 -6.94
CA GLU A 198 13.59 -4.71 -7.57
C GLU A 198 13.15 -5.87 -6.68
N ALA A 199 13.17 -5.70 -5.36
CA ALA A 199 12.82 -6.74 -4.39
C ALA A 199 11.49 -7.46 -4.75
N PRO A 200 11.40 -8.79 -4.54
CA PRO A 200 10.18 -9.52 -4.80
C PRO A 200 9.05 -9.05 -3.88
N ARG A 201 7.83 -8.94 -4.43
CA ARG A 201 6.67 -8.39 -3.70
C ARG A 201 5.57 -9.41 -3.52
N TRP A 202 4.74 -9.13 -2.53
CA TRP A 202 3.48 -9.82 -2.28
C TRP A 202 2.31 -8.82 -2.22
N GLN A 203 1.11 -9.32 -2.48
CA GLN A 203 -0.14 -8.58 -2.32
C GLN A 203 -1.23 -9.50 -1.78
N HIS A 204 -2.03 -9.01 -0.83
CA HIS A 204 -3.19 -9.76 -0.33
C HIS A 204 -4.47 -9.10 -0.81
N LEU A 205 -5.17 -9.75 -1.73
CA LEU A 205 -6.38 -9.24 -2.39
C LEU A 205 -7.54 -10.21 -2.19
N ALA A 206 -8.77 -9.79 -2.48
CA ALA A 206 -9.86 -10.75 -2.60
C ALA A 206 -9.61 -11.70 -3.77
N LYS A 207 -10.12 -12.93 -3.65
CA LYS A 207 -10.14 -13.84 -4.80
C LYS A 207 -10.94 -13.22 -5.94
N PRO A 208 -10.44 -13.29 -7.19
CA PRO A 208 -11.22 -12.88 -8.35
C PRO A 208 -12.56 -13.62 -8.39
N GLY A 209 -13.66 -12.87 -8.29
CA GLY A 209 -15.00 -13.36 -8.57
C GLY A 209 -15.26 -13.42 -10.08
N SER A 210 -16.32 -14.11 -10.49
CA SER A 210 -16.80 -14.10 -11.89
C SER A 210 -17.46 -12.76 -12.30
N SER A 211 -17.73 -11.87 -11.35
CA SER A 211 -18.17 -10.47 -11.55
C SER A 211 -17.79 -9.61 -10.34
N SER A 212 -17.86 -8.27 -10.48
CA SER A 212 -17.58 -7.29 -9.40
C SER A 212 -18.49 -7.43 -8.17
N ASP A 213 -19.65 -8.08 -8.34
CA ASP A 213 -20.64 -8.33 -7.28
C ASP A 213 -20.41 -9.69 -6.57
N LEU A 214 -19.45 -10.50 -7.07
CA LEU A 214 -19.21 -11.89 -6.69
C LEU A 214 -17.77 -12.13 -6.23
N GLU A 215 -17.02 -11.10 -5.83
CA GLU A 215 -15.75 -11.33 -5.13
C GLU A 215 -16.03 -12.13 -3.86
N ASN A 216 -15.58 -13.38 -3.86
CA ASN A 216 -15.59 -14.19 -2.65
C ASN A 216 -14.63 -13.52 -1.68
N PHE A 217 -15.12 -13.18 -0.49
CA PHE A 217 -14.39 -12.47 0.57
C PHE A 217 -13.24 -13.28 1.20
N ASP A 218 -12.81 -14.35 0.52
CA ASP A 218 -11.60 -15.10 0.79
C ASP A 218 -10.42 -14.30 0.24
N GLY A 219 -9.51 -13.92 1.12
CA GLY A 219 -8.25 -13.30 0.72
C GLY A 219 -7.32 -14.32 0.06
N VAL A 220 -6.65 -13.92 -1.02
CA VAL A 220 -5.55 -14.65 -1.65
C VAL A 220 -4.26 -13.84 -1.45
N LEU A 221 -3.23 -14.51 -0.96
CA LEU A 221 -1.87 -13.97 -0.89
C LEU A 221 -1.17 -14.26 -2.21
N GLN A 222 -1.04 -13.24 -3.05
CA GLN A 222 -0.28 -13.34 -4.28
C GLN A 222 1.19 -12.99 -4.02
N VAL A 223 2.12 -13.83 -4.48
CA VAL A 223 3.57 -13.66 -4.24
C VAL A 223 4.32 -13.86 -5.54
N GLU A 224 5.23 -12.95 -5.88
CA GLU A 224 6.11 -13.14 -7.03
C GLU A 224 7.00 -14.38 -6.85
N ASN A 225 7.11 -15.20 -7.89
CA ASN A 225 7.88 -16.45 -7.87
C ASN A 225 9.41 -16.28 -7.78
N ARG A 226 9.87 -15.05 -7.56
CA ARG A 226 11.25 -14.72 -7.16
C ARG A 226 11.47 -14.86 -5.65
N VAL A 227 10.39 -14.88 -4.85
CA VAL A 227 10.43 -15.38 -3.47
C VAL A 227 10.68 -16.88 -3.51
N SER A 228 11.60 -17.37 -2.67
CA SER A 228 12.03 -18.77 -2.71
C SER A 228 10.87 -19.76 -2.47
N PHE A 229 11.00 -20.96 -3.03
CA PHE A 229 10.00 -22.02 -2.85
C PHE A 229 9.82 -22.38 -1.36
N GLU A 230 10.91 -22.38 -0.59
CA GLU A 230 10.90 -22.66 0.84
C GLU A 230 10.05 -21.64 1.59
N VAL A 231 10.24 -20.35 1.31
CA VAL A 231 9.46 -19.26 1.92
C VAL A 231 7.97 -19.43 1.58
N GLN A 232 7.65 -19.65 0.30
CA GLN A 232 6.27 -19.85 -0.13
C GLN A 232 5.64 -21.12 0.49
N SER A 233 6.42 -22.19 0.66
CA SER A 233 5.97 -23.42 1.32
C SER A 233 5.64 -23.18 2.79
N GLU A 234 6.48 -22.44 3.51
CA GLU A 234 6.21 -22.06 4.91
C GLU A 234 4.96 -21.20 5.04
N LEU A 235 4.74 -20.25 4.14
CA LEU A 235 3.50 -19.44 4.12
C LEU A 235 2.26 -20.32 3.89
N LYS A 236 2.31 -21.26 2.95
CA LYS A 236 1.23 -22.24 2.71
C LYS A 236 0.97 -23.12 3.94
N LYS A 237 2.03 -23.59 4.63
CA LYS A 237 1.89 -24.41 5.86
C LYS A 237 1.18 -23.67 6.99
N ARG A 238 1.37 -22.35 7.10
CA ARG A 238 0.64 -21.48 8.05
C ARG A 238 -0.80 -21.24 7.64
N GLY A 239 -1.25 -21.71 6.48
CA GLY A 239 -2.63 -21.58 6.02
C GLY A 239 -2.91 -20.37 5.13
N HIS A 240 -1.89 -19.66 4.64
CA HIS A 240 -2.11 -18.64 3.61
C HIS A 240 -2.54 -19.29 2.29
N ASP A 241 -3.65 -18.81 1.72
CA ASP A 241 -4.07 -19.18 0.36
C ASP A 241 -3.17 -18.47 -0.65
N LEU A 242 -2.09 -19.15 -1.06
CA LEU A 242 -1.03 -18.56 -1.86
C LEU A 242 -1.24 -18.79 -3.36
N GLN A 243 -1.17 -17.70 -4.12
CA GLN A 243 -1.12 -17.72 -5.58
C GLN A 243 0.20 -17.13 -6.08
N GLU A 244 0.88 -17.83 -6.97
CA GLU A 244 2.13 -17.33 -7.56
C GLU A 244 1.84 -16.27 -8.65
N LEU A 245 2.64 -15.21 -8.63
CA LEU A 245 2.77 -14.25 -9.71
C LEU A 245 4.06 -14.54 -10.49
N PRO A 246 4.11 -14.23 -11.81
CA PRO A 246 5.35 -14.32 -12.56
C PRO A 246 6.42 -13.37 -12.01
N PRO A 247 7.70 -13.50 -12.43
CA PRO A 247 8.74 -12.55 -12.06
C PRO A 247 8.30 -11.15 -12.50
N TYR A 248 8.39 -10.16 -11.61
CA TYR A 248 7.94 -8.80 -11.89
C TYR A 248 6.43 -8.72 -12.25
N GLY A 249 5.63 -9.67 -11.77
CA GLY A 249 4.18 -9.73 -12.01
C GLY A 249 3.32 -8.92 -11.03
N HIS A 250 3.93 -8.29 -10.03
CA HIS A 250 3.20 -7.43 -9.09
C HIS A 250 2.69 -6.15 -9.78
N GLY A 251 1.47 -5.68 -9.47
CA GLY A 251 0.81 -4.57 -10.17
C GLY A 251 1.30 -3.15 -9.82
N SER A 252 2.48 -3.03 -9.21
CA SER A 252 3.06 -1.76 -8.74
C SER A 252 4.03 -1.17 -9.77
N ALA A 253 4.28 0.13 -9.67
CA ALA A 253 5.35 0.80 -10.42
C ALA A 253 5.99 1.88 -9.53
N VAL A 254 6.87 1.44 -8.64
CA VAL A 254 7.44 2.27 -7.58
C VAL A 254 8.47 3.28 -8.10
N GLN A 255 8.57 4.42 -7.44
CA GLN A 255 9.73 5.32 -7.53
C GLN A 255 10.22 5.59 -6.12
N LEU A 256 11.53 5.55 -5.91
CA LEU A 256 12.16 5.69 -4.60
C LEU A 256 13.34 6.64 -4.66
N LEU A 257 13.53 7.40 -3.57
CA LEU A 257 14.67 8.26 -3.34
C LEU A 257 15.16 8.07 -1.91
N GLU A 258 16.46 7.96 -1.74
CA GLU A 258 17.16 8.10 -0.47
C GLU A 258 18.06 9.33 -0.53
N VAL A 259 18.06 10.10 0.56
CA VAL A 259 19.07 11.13 0.82
C VAL A 259 20.06 10.55 1.80
N THR A 260 21.32 10.36 1.44
CA THR A 260 22.36 9.83 2.32
C THR A 260 22.78 10.86 3.38
N PRO A 261 23.52 10.47 4.45
CA PRO A 261 23.97 11.40 5.48
C PRO A 261 24.84 12.57 4.98
N ASP A 262 25.52 12.41 3.85
CA ASP A 262 26.31 13.47 3.20
C ASP A 262 25.50 14.33 2.22
N GLY A 263 24.19 14.09 2.10
CA GLY A 263 23.27 14.84 1.25
C GLY A 263 23.19 14.35 -0.21
N THR A 264 23.84 13.23 -0.54
CA THR A 264 23.75 12.63 -1.88
C THR A 264 22.37 12.01 -2.10
N PHE A 265 21.85 12.14 -3.32
CA PHE A 265 20.60 11.49 -3.72
C PHE A 265 20.87 10.16 -4.42
N ILE A 266 20.24 9.10 -3.93
CA ILE A 266 20.19 7.79 -4.58
C ILE A 266 18.73 7.58 -4.99
N ALA A 267 18.49 7.19 -6.24
CA ALA A 267 17.13 6.99 -6.75
C ALA A 267 16.99 5.62 -7.42
N GLY A 268 15.79 5.05 -7.36
CA GLY A 268 15.46 3.79 -8.00
C GLY A 268 14.10 3.84 -8.68
N SER A 269 14.01 3.16 -9.84
CA SER A 269 12.77 3.02 -10.61
C SER A 269 12.42 1.55 -10.76
N ASP A 270 11.14 1.23 -10.60
CA ASP A 270 10.64 -0.14 -10.70
C ASP A 270 10.84 -0.72 -12.12
N PRO A 271 11.42 -1.93 -12.27
CA PRO A 271 11.50 -2.60 -13.56
C PRO A 271 10.18 -3.20 -14.06
N ARG A 272 9.11 -3.21 -13.24
CA ARG A 272 7.79 -3.78 -13.60
C ARG A 272 7.01 -2.96 -14.62
N ALA A 273 7.36 -1.69 -14.78
CA ALA A 273 6.73 -0.78 -15.72
C ALA A 273 7.78 0.12 -16.37
N GLU A 274 7.42 0.76 -17.48
CA GLU A 274 8.27 1.82 -18.05
C GLU A 274 8.38 2.98 -17.05
N GLY A 275 9.61 3.34 -16.70
CA GLY A 275 9.94 4.35 -15.72
C GLY A 275 11.42 4.72 -15.79
N HIS A 276 11.81 5.80 -15.13
CA HIS A 276 13.19 6.27 -15.15
C HIS A 276 13.53 7.06 -13.89
N ALA A 277 14.74 6.85 -13.38
CA ALA A 277 15.36 7.67 -12.35
C ALA A 277 16.59 8.37 -12.94
N ALA A 278 16.66 9.69 -12.78
CA ALA A 278 17.75 10.53 -13.28
C ALA A 278 18.12 11.62 -12.27
N GLY A 279 19.39 12.02 -12.27
CA GLY A 279 19.91 13.18 -11.54
C GLY A 279 20.51 14.21 -12.49
N ILE A 280 20.72 15.43 -11.98
CA ILE A 280 21.34 16.56 -12.68
C ILE A 280 22.55 17.02 -11.89
#